data_AF-C4LKK9-F1
#
_entry.id   AF-C4LKK9-F1
#
_cell.length_a   1.000
_cell.length_b   1.000
_cell.length_c   1.000
_cell.angle_alpha   90.00
_cell.angle_beta   90.00
_cell.angle_gamma   90.00
#
_symmetry.space_group_name_H-M   'P 1'
#
loop_
_entity.id
_entity.type
_entity.pdbx_description
1 polymer ?
#
loop_
_entity_poly.entity_id
_entity_poly.type
_entity_poly.pdbx_seq_one_letter_code
_entity_poly.pdbx_strand_id
1 'polypeptide(L)'
;MSTTQENSVLAHELGHAVHGDLGHGDTRQEARADRFAARLLISEDEYRLAEILHGPHPGAIAHELGVTNHLVTVWQNTHRPATTHPHP
;
A
#
# COMPACT_ATOMS: atom_id res chain seq x y z
N MET A 1 11.99 9.18 15.44
CA MET A 1 10.92 9.91 14.74
C MET A 1 10.58 9.09 13.52
N SER A 2 9.30 8.79 13.31
CA SER A 2 8.79 7.67 12.49
C SER A 2 8.94 7.91 10.99
N THR A 3 10.14 7.68 10.45
CA THR A 3 10.46 7.82 9.02
C THR A 3 9.49 7.06 8.10
N THR A 4 8.95 5.94 8.58
CA THR A 4 7.94 5.14 7.88
C THR A 4 6.63 5.90 7.61
N GLN A 5 6.12 6.65 8.59
CA GLN A 5 4.90 7.45 8.39
C GLN A 5 5.18 8.63 7.46
N GLU A 6 6.34 9.28 7.61
CA GLU A 6 6.76 10.40 6.75
C GLU A 6 6.90 9.94 5.29
N ASN A 7 7.57 8.81 5.05
CA ASN A 7 7.71 8.24 3.71
C ASN A 7 6.37 7.84 3.11
N SER A 8 5.47 7.26 3.90
CA SER A 8 4.12 6.89 3.45
C SER A 8 3.31 8.12 3.03
N VAL A 9 3.35 9.19 3.83
CA VAL A 9 2.66 10.45 3.51
C VAL A 9 3.27 11.11 2.28
N LEU A 10 4.61 11.21 2.20
CA LEU A 10 5.29 11.81 1.04
C LEU A 10 4.96 11.07 -0.26
N ALA A 11 4.93 9.73 -0.23
CA ALA A 11 4.56 8.93 -1.38
C ALA A 11 3.07 9.11 -1.77
N HIS A 12 2.19 9.31 -0.80
CA HIS A 12 0.77 9.61 -1.03
C HIS A 12 0.59 10.97 -1.71
N GLU A 13 1.20 12.03 -1.18
CA GLU A 13 1.18 13.37 -1.79
C GLU A 13 1.79 13.37 -3.20
N LEU A 14 2.86 12.59 -3.40
CA LEU A 14 3.43 12.39 -4.73
C LEU A 14 2.43 11.72 -5.68
N GLY A 15 1.63 10.77 -5.19
CA GLY A 15 0.54 10.15 -5.95
C GLY A 15 -0.48 11.17 -6.43
N HIS A 16 -0.89 12.10 -5.57
CA HIS A 16 -1.77 13.19 -5.97
C HIS A 16 -1.15 14.08 -7.05
N ALA A 17 0.11 14.48 -6.87
CA ALA A 17 0.84 15.30 -7.83
C ALA A 17 1.00 14.62 -9.20
N VAL A 18 1.31 13.32 -9.22
CA VAL A 18 1.47 12.53 -10.45
C VAL A 18 0.15 12.37 -11.21
N HIS A 19 -0.96 12.23 -10.48
CA HIS A 19 -2.28 12.05 -11.10
C HIS A 19 -3.02 13.35 -11.40
N GLY A 20 -2.48 14.49 -10.95
CA GLY A 20 -3.15 15.79 -11.11
C GLY A 20 -4.42 15.90 -10.26
N ASP A 21 -4.45 15.18 -9.15
CA ASP A 21 -5.58 15.12 -8.23
C ASP A 21 -5.56 16.43 -7.39
N LEU A 22 -6.32 17.43 -7.84
CA LEU A 22 -6.38 18.78 -7.25
C LEU A 22 -7.59 18.97 -6.32
N GLY A 23 -8.47 17.96 -6.21
CA GLY A 23 -9.71 18.05 -5.48
C GLY A 23 -9.59 17.46 -4.08
N HIS A 24 -9.78 18.29 -3.05
CA HIS A 24 -9.82 17.81 -1.66
C HIS A 24 -11.06 16.93 -1.41
N GLY A 25 -10.85 15.70 -0.93
CA GLY A 25 -11.92 14.86 -0.37
C GLY A 25 -12.64 13.94 -1.35
N ASP A 26 -12.14 13.76 -2.57
CA ASP A 26 -12.64 12.70 -3.45
C ASP A 26 -12.02 11.37 -3.07
N THR A 27 -12.83 10.46 -2.50
CA THR A 27 -12.40 9.12 -2.10
C THR A 27 -11.69 8.33 -3.22
N ARG A 28 -11.98 8.64 -4.50
CA ARG A 28 -11.29 8.00 -5.63
C ARG A 28 -9.87 8.53 -5.84
N GLN A 29 -9.63 9.82 -5.55
CA GLN A 29 -8.32 10.46 -5.60
C GLN A 29 -7.46 9.94 -4.44
N GLU A 30 -7.99 9.95 -3.22
CA GLU A 30 -7.34 9.38 -2.03
C GLU A 30 -6.92 7.92 -2.27
N ALA A 31 -7.85 7.09 -2.76
CA ALA A 31 -7.56 5.68 -3.04
C ALA A 31 -6.54 5.51 -4.18
N ARG A 32 -6.42 6.47 -5.10
CA ARG A 32 -5.42 6.44 -6.18
C ARG A 32 -4.05 6.80 -5.66
N ALA A 33 -3.95 7.85 -4.85
CA ALA A 33 -2.73 8.23 -4.14
C ALA A 33 -2.22 7.09 -3.25
N ASP A 34 -3.11 6.46 -2.48
CA ASP A 34 -2.77 5.28 -1.66
C ASP A 34 -2.22 4.11 -2.48
N ARG A 35 -2.86 3.79 -3.62
CA ARG A 35 -2.39 2.73 -4.52
C ARG A 35 -1.04 3.08 -5.14
N PHE A 36 -0.83 4.34 -5.47
CA PHE A 36 0.44 4.83 -6.00
C PHE A 36 1.55 4.69 -4.95
N ALA A 37 1.31 5.19 -3.73
CA ALA A 37 2.24 5.09 -2.61
C ALA A 37 2.59 3.63 -2.27
N ALA A 38 1.58 2.77 -2.22
CA ALA A 38 1.76 1.34 -2.00
C ALA A 38 2.65 0.70 -3.08
N ARG A 39 2.44 1.02 -4.36
CA ARG A 39 3.28 0.49 -5.46
C ARG A 39 4.69 1.06 -5.48
N LEU A 40 4.87 2.30 -5.01
CA LEU A 40 6.16 2.96 -4.97
C LEU A 40 7.05 2.42 -3.85
N LEU A 41 6.47 2.16 -2.68
CA LEU A 41 7.19 1.75 -1.48
C LEU A 41 7.23 0.24 -1.26
N ILE A 42 6.33 -0.53 -1.88
CA ILE A 42 6.26 -1.99 -1.71
C ILE A 42 6.53 -2.66 -3.06
N SER A 43 7.71 -3.25 -3.18
CA SER A 43 8.02 -4.16 -4.28
C SER A 43 7.32 -5.50 -4.09
N GLU A 44 6.88 -6.13 -5.18
CA GLU A 44 6.23 -7.45 -5.13
C GLU A 44 7.16 -8.53 -4.57
N ASP A 45 8.45 -8.47 -4.91
CA ASP A 45 9.45 -9.43 -4.42
C ASP A 45 9.74 -9.24 -2.93
N GLU A 46 9.85 -7.99 -2.47
CA GLU A 46 10.04 -7.68 -1.05
C GLU A 46 8.83 -8.07 -0.22
N TYR A 47 7.61 -7.81 -0.72
CA TYR A 47 6.38 -8.26 -0.08
C TYR A 47 6.34 -9.79 0.02
N ARG A 48 6.65 -10.51 -1.06
CA ARG A 48 6.65 -11.98 -1.07
C ARG A 48 7.67 -12.53 -0.07
N LEU A 49 8.85 -11.95 0.00
CA LEU A 49 9.87 -12.33 0.98
C LEU A 49 9.39 -12.08 2.43
N ALA A 50 8.82 -10.90 2.69
CA ALA A 50 8.28 -10.57 4.01
C ALA A 50 7.11 -11.50 4.41
N GLU A 51 6.24 -11.85 3.47
CA GLU A 51 5.13 -12.79 3.70
C GLU A 51 5.62 -14.23 3.97
N ILE A 52 6.71 -14.67 3.32
CA ILE A 52 7.35 -15.96 3.63
C ILE A 52 7.97 -15.96 5.03
N LEU A 53 8.61 -14.85 5.42
CA LEU A 53 9.32 -14.74 6.70
C LEU A 53 8.36 -14.58 7.89
N HIS A 54 7.30 -13.80 7.73
CA HIS A 54 6.42 -13.39 8.81
C HIS A 54 4.99 -13.95 8.70
N GLY A 55 4.65 -14.64 7.61
CA GLY A 55 3.28 -15.05 7.30
C GLY A 55 2.40 -13.87 6.84
N PRO A 56 1.07 -14.08 6.70
CA PRO A 56 0.14 -13.07 6.18
C PRO A 56 -0.22 -12.00 7.22
N HIS A 57 0.72 -11.60 8.09
CA HIS A 57 0.50 -10.64 9.17
C HIS A 57 0.85 -9.21 8.71
N PRO A 58 -0.14 -8.33 8.45
CA PRO A 58 0.10 -7.03 7.84
C PRO A 58 1.02 -6.12 8.64
N GLY A 59 0.94 -6.17 9.98
CA GLY A 59 1.80 -5.38 10.86
C GLY A 59 3.27 -5.81 10.84
N ALA A 60 3.54 -7.11 10.71
CA ALA A 60 4.90 -7.62 10.62
C ALA A 60 5.52 -7.28 9.26
N ILE A 61 4.75 -7.46 8.18
CA ILE A 61 5.15 -7.06 6.82
C ILE A 61 5.39 -5.54 6.75
N ALA A 62 4.52 -4.73 7.35
CA ALA A 62 4.68 -3.27 7.39
C ALA A 62 5.98 -2.85 8.09
N HIS A 63 6.30 -3.52 9.20
CA HIS A 63 7.55 -3.26 9.93
C HIS A 63 8.78 -3.65 9.10
N GLU A 64 8.75 -4.82 8.45
CA GLU A 64 9.85 -5.32 7.62
C GLU A 64 10.10 -4.41 6.41
N LEU A 65 9.04 -3.99 5.73
CA LEU A 65 9.10 -3.12 4.56
C LEU A 65 9.28 -1.63 4.91
N GLY A 66 9.21 -1.27 6.20
CA GLY A 66 9.31 0.12 6.65
C GLY A 66 8.16 1.01 6.16
N VAL A 67 6.97 0.45 5.96
CA VAL A 67 5.74 1.14 5.50
C VAL A 67 4.64 1.10 6.55
N THR A 68 3.56 1.86 6.36
CA THR A 68 2.39 1.77 7.25
C THR A 68 1.53 0.55 6.94
N ASN A 69 0.83 0.04 7.97
CA ASN A 69 -0.11 -1.08 7.82
C ASN A 69 -1.24 -0.79 6.80
N HIS A 70 -1.65 0.48 6.70
CA HIS A 70 -2.62 0.92 5.69
C HIS A 70 -2.12 0.63 4.27
N LEU A 71 -0.88 1.00 3.93
CA LEU A 71 -0.32 0.77 2.60
C LEU A 71 -0.18 -0.73 2.28
N VAL A 72 0.18 -1.56 3.25
CA VAL A 72 0.22 -3.03 3.08
C VAL A 72 -1.18 -3.56 2.74
N THR A 73 -2.20 -3.08 3.44
CA THR A 73 -3.60 -3.48 3.19
C THR A 73 -4.08 -3.02 1.80
N VAL A 74 -3.74 -1.79 1.40
CA VAL A 74 -4.04 -1.27 0.05
C VAL A 74 -3.33 -2.08 -1.03
N TRP A 75 -2.06 -2.44 -0.79
CA TRP A 75 -1.28 -3.28 -1.71
C TRP A 75 -1.90 -4.65 -1.88
N GLN A 76 -2.26 -5.32 -0.77
CA GLN A 76 -2.94 -6.62 -0.77
C GLN A 76 -4.26 -6.55 -1.55
N ASN A 77 -5.09 -5.53 -1.33
CA ASN A 77 -6.35 -5.38 -2.07
C ASN A 77 -6.15 -5.12 -3.57
N THR A 78 -5.00 -4.58 -3.96
CA THR A 78 -4.70 -4.24 -5.36
C THR A 78 -4.02 -5.40 -6.11
N HIS A 79 -3.17 -6.18 -5.43
CA HIS A 79 -2.34 -7.23 -6.05
C HIS A 79 -2.80 -8.64 -5.75
N ARG A 80 -3.57 -8.86 -4.68
CA ARG A 80 -4.21 -10.16 -4.48
C ARG A 80 -5.25 -10.30 -5.58
N PRO A 81 -5.08 -11.24 -6.54
CA PRO A 81 -6.14 -11.50 -7.50
C PRO A 81 -7.39 -11.80 -6.69
N ALA A 82 -8.53 -11.20 -7.08
CA ALA A 82 -9.82 -11.51 -6.47
C ALA A 82 -9.90 -13.03 -6.43
N THR A 83 -9.71 -13.61 -5.25
CA THR A 83 -9.82 -15.04 -5.06
C THR A 83 -11.25 -15.33 -5.49
N THR A 84 -11.39 -15.90 -6.69
CA THR A 84 -12.65 -16.36 -7.24
C THR A 84 -13.24 -17.20 -6.14
N HIS A 85 -14.22 -16.63 -5.44
CA HIS A 85 -14.98 -17.36 -4.45
C HIS A 85 -15.78 -18.36 -5.29
N PRO A 86 -15.51 -19.68 -5.24
CA PRO A 86 -16.40 -20.62 -5.88
C PRO A 86 -17.70 -20.54 -5.07
N HIS A 87 -18.71 -19.90 -5.66
CA HIS A 87 -20.07 -19.95 -5.12
C HIS A 87 -20.49 -21.43 -5.06
N PRO A 88 -21.06 -21.90 -3.94
CA PRO A 88 -21.69 -23.22 -3.86
C PRO A 88 -22.95 -23.29 -4.74
#